data_AF-A0A432UJT8-F1
#
_entry.id   AF-A0A432UJT8-F1
#
_cell.length_a   1.000
_cell.length_b   1.000
_cell.length_c   1.000
_cell.angle_alpha   90.00
_cell.angle_beta   90.00
_cell.angle_gamma   90.00
#
_symmetry.space_group_name_H-M   'P 1'
#
loop_
_entity.id
_entity.type
_entity.pdbx_description
1 polymer ?
#
loop_
_entity_poly.entity_id
_entity_poly.type
_entity_poly.pdbx_seq_one_letter_code
_entity_poly.pdbx_strand_id
1 'polypeptide(L)'
;MVRKWIVSVVGLVGFFLGVLANSVFHLDRSAEGYPYVEEFPVNLDEEKVPSHVSLRGLSPVERKRKFTELLVPLIRIANGEVLKEREFVLKVKGKKRLSEAEEKRLKFLLKKYRARSIGELLVKVNTVPISLVLAQGAVESGWGTSRFFTEANNIFGIYSFKGRKCLKARE
;
A
#
# COMPACT_ATOMS: atom_id res chain seq x y z
N MET A 1 -10.01 15.98 5.99
CA MET A 1 -10.29 15.30 4.70
C MET A 1 -9.21 14.29 4.33
N VAL A 2 -7.92 14.61 4.54
CA VAL A 2 -6.74 13.73 4.38
C VAL A 2 -6.78 12.43 5.21
N ARG A 3 -7.31 12.48 6.44
CA ARG A 3 -7.45 11.31 7.33
C ARG A 3 -8.43 10.23 6.84
N LYS A 4 -9.41 10.56 5.99
CA LYS A 4 -10.33 9.58 5.40
C LYS A 4 -9.72 8.88 4.17
N TRP A 5 -8.76 9.54 3.53
CA TRP A 5 -7.98 9.03 2.38
C TRP A 5 -7.01 7.92 2.81
N ILE A 6 -6.23 8.13 3.88
CA ILE A 6 -5.26 7.15 4.38
C ILE A 6 -5.95 5.86 4.85
N VAL A 7 -7.09 5.95 5.54
CA VAL A 7 -7.83 4.77 6.02
C VAL A 7 -8.40 3.92 4.86
N SER A 8 -8.73 4.54 3.72
CA SER A 8 -9.25 3.83 2.54
C SER A 8 -8.14 3.17 1.72
N VAL A 9 -6.98 3.81 1.58
CA VAL A 9 -5.81 3.26 0.88
C VAL A 9 -5.20 2.11 1.70
N VAL A 10 -5.05 2.30 3.00
CA VAL A 10 -4.46 1.30 3.90
C VAL A 10 -5.40 0.09 4.12
N GLY A 11 -6.72 0.29 4.08
CA GLY A 11 -7.70 -0.81 4.15
C GLY A 11 -7.77 -1.67 2.88
N LEU A 12 -7.52 -1.09 1.69
CA LEU A 12 -7.59 -1.82 0.43
C LEU A 12 -6.29 -2.55 0.05
N VAL A 13 -5.12 -2.00 0.41
CA VAL A 13 -3.84 -2.72 0.27
C VAL A 13 -3.87 -4.01 1.12
N GLY A 14 -4.50 -3.98 2.30
CA GLY A 14 -4.75 -5.18 3.11
C GLY A 14 -5.76 -6.17 2.52
N PHE A 15 -6.71 -5.72 1.71
CA PHE A 15 -7.68 -6.60 1.02
C PHE A 15 -7.01 -7.36 -0.14
N PHE A 16 -6.15 -6.70 -0.92
CA PHE A 16 -5.43 -7.32 -2.04
C PHE A 16 -4.29 -8.22 -1.57
N LEU A 17 -3.57 -7.85 -0.50
CA LEU A 17 -2.60 -8.76 0.12
C LEU A 17 -3.26 -10.01 0.70
N GLY A 18 -4.50 -9.92 1.21
CA GLY A 18 -5.23 -11.08 1.74
C GLY A 18 -5.77 -12.05 0.68
N VAL A 19 -6.12 -11.57 -0.52
CA VAL A 19 -6.62 -12.41 -1.62
C VAL A 19 -5.47 -13.00 -2.44
N LEU A 20 -4.37 -12.25 -2.65
CA LEU A 20 -3.16 -12.80 -3.25
C LEU A 20 -2.39 -13.73 -2.30
N ALA A 21 -2.43 -13.50 -0.99
CA ALA A 21 -1.78 -14.41 -0.04
C ALA A 21 -2.46 -15.79 0.10
N ASN A 22 -3.60 -16.04 -0.55
CA ASN A 22 -4.21 -17.38 -0.55
C ASN A 22 -3.92 -18.17 -1.85
N SER A 23 -3.48 -17.49 -2.92
CA SER A 23 -3.17 -18.09 -4.23
C SER A 23 -1.70 -17.99 -4.62
N VAL A 24 -0.97 -16.99 -4.12
CA VAL A 24 0.49 -16.81 -4.31
C VAL A 24 1.30 -17.57 -3.26
N PHE A 25 0.78 -17.80 -2.05
CA PHE A 25 1.48 -18.56 -1.00
C PHE A 25 1.70 -20.04 -1.31
N HIS A 26 1.05 -20.58 -2.34
CA HIS A 26 1.34 -21.92 -2.85
C HIS A 26 2.47 -21.96 -3.90
N LEU A 27 2.98 -20.80 -4.35
CA LEU A 27 4.06 -20.74 -5.33
C LEU A 27 5.42 -20.37 -4.76
N ASP A 28 5.55 -20.11 -3.46
CA ASP A 28 6.87 -19.78 -2.94
C ASP A 28 7.15 -20.32 -1.54
N ARG A 29 7.52 -21.61 -1.52
CA ARG A 29 8.31 -22.21 -0.44
C ARG A 29 9.83 -22.05 -0.71
N SER A 30 10.22 -21.24 -1.71
CA SER A 30 11.59 -21.07 -2.20
C SER A 30 12.17 -19.66 -1.98
N ALA A 31 11.40 -18.72 -1.42
CA ALA A 31 11.87 -17.37 -1.07
C ALA A 31 12.74 -17.31 0.21
N GLU A 32 13.30 -18.42 0.66
CA GLU A 32 14.43 -18.41 1.60
C GLU A 32 15.69 -17.93 0.85
N GLY A 33 15.80 -16.62 0.61
CA GLY A 33 16.99 -16.10 -0.07
C GLY A 33 16.92 -14.68 -0.61
N TYR A 34 15.79 -13.98 -0.51
CA TYR A 34 15.73 -12.58 -0.93
C TYR A 34 16.23 -11.67 0.21
N PRO A 35 17.40 -11.02 0.09
CA PRO A 35 17.88 -10.11 1.12
C PRO A 35 16.92 -8.93 1.27
N TYR A 36 16.65 -8.56 2.52
CA TYR A 36 15.94 -7.33 2.86
C TYR A 36 16.70 -6.15 2.25
N VAL A 37 16.14 -5.51 1.23
CA VAL A 37 16.76 -4.35 0.60
C VAL A 37 16.63 -3.19 1.58
N GLU A 38 17.74 -2.76 2.19
CA GLU A 38 17.73 -1.58 3.04
C GLU A 38 17.32 -0.36 2.21
N GLU A 39 16.11 0.16 2.43
CA GLU A 39 15.66 1.40 1.81
C GLU A 39 16.29 2.59 2.52
N PHE A 40 17.07 3.39 1.77
CA PHE A 40 17.66 4.64 2.23
C PHE A 40 16.61 5.59 2.83
N PRO A 41 16.85 6.19 4.02
CA PRO A 41 15.94 7.18 4.57
C PRO A 41 16.00 8.45 3.71
N VAL A 42 14.85 8.84 3.13
CA VAL A 42 14.71 10.11 2.43
C VAL A 42 13.63 10.92 3.14
N ASN A 43 14.02 12.11 3.61
CA ASN A 43 13.12 13.08 4.20
C ASN A 43 12.23 13.65 3.07
N LEU A 44 10.92 13.42 3.15
CA LEU A 44 9.97 13.85 2.12
C LEU A 44 8.95 14.78 2.75
N ASP A 45 8.94 16.03 2.29
CA ASP A 45 7.95 17.01 2.68
C ASP A 45 6.57 16.57 2.15
N GLU A 46 5.65 16.22 3.07
CA GLU A 46 4.28 15.74 2.75
C GLU A 46 3.44 16.75 1.94
N GLU A 47 3.89 18.01 1.84
CA GLU A 47 3.15 19.12 1.25
C GLU A 47 3.11 19.13 -0.29
N LYS A 48 3.87 18.25 -0.97
CA LYS A 48 3.98 18.21 -2.44
C LYS A 48 3.20 17.10 -3.14
N VAL A 49 2.16 16.53 -2.53
CA VAL A 49 1.35 15.50 -3.20
C VAL A 49 0.29 16.17 -4.10
N PRO A 50 0.36 16.04 -5.43
CA PRO A 50 -0.60 16.68 -6.33
C PRO A 50 -1.98 16.03 -6.23
N SER A 51 -3.05 16.82 -6.34
CA SER A 51 -4.44 16.34 -6.19
C SER A 51 -5.01 15.66 -7.45
N HIS A 52 -4.42 15.90 -8.61
CA HIS A 52 -4.75 15.30 -9.90
C HIS A 52 -3.54 15.36 -10.84
N VAL A 53 -3.11 14.23 -11.41
CA VAL A 53 -1.98 14.19 -12.36
C VAL A 53 -2.37 13.34 -13.56
N SER A 54 -2.53 13.97 -14.72
CA SER A 54 -2.57 13.25 -15.99
C SER A 54 -1.16 13.21 -16.57
N LEU A 55 -0.68 12.00 -16.91
CA LEU A 55 0.58 11.84 -17.63
C LEU A 55 0.37 11.62 -19.15
N ARG A 56 -0.85 11.90 -19.64
CA ARG A 56 -1.16 11.85 -21.08
C ARG A 56 -0.42 12.97 -21.83
N GLY A 57 -0.03 12.71 -23.07
CA GLY A 57 0.70 13.67 -23.91
C GLY A 57 2.21 13.71 -23.66
N LEU A 58 2.72 13.10 -22.59
CA LEU A 58 4.16 12.96 -22.36
C LEU A 58 4.77 11.85 -23.21
N SER A 59 6.03 12.03 -23.61
CA SER A 59 6.83 10.97 -24.24
C SER A 59 6.93 9.75 -23.30
N PRO A 60 7.15 8.52 -23.83
CA PRO A 60 7.29 7.33 -22.99
C PRO A 60 8.36 7.46 -21.89
N VAL A 61 9.47 8.14 -22.19
CA VAL A 61 10.57 8.36 -21.23
C VAL A 61 10.14 9.31 -20.11
N GLU A 62 9.57 10.47 -20.46
CA GLU A 62 9.13 11.45 -19.47
C GLU A 62 7.98 10.93 -18.60
N ARG A 63 7.08 10.15 -19.19
CA ARG A 63 5.97 9.51 -18.49
C ARG A 63 6.46 8.56 -17.41
N LYS A 64 7.39 7.66 -17.73
CA LYS A 64 8.00 6.73 -16.75
C LYS A 64 8.70 7.48 -15.62
N ARG A 65 9.44 8.54 -15.95
CA ARG A 65 10.12 9.39 -14.97
C ARG A 65 9.11 10.05 -14.03
N LYS A 66 8.11 10.76 -14.57
CA LYS A 66 7.09 11.47 -13.78
C LYS A 66 6.21 10.53 -12.96
N PHE A 67 5.90 9.35 -13.49
CA PHE A 67 5.21 8.29 -12.77
C PHE A 67 5.99 7.85 -11.53
N THR A 68 7.30 7.63 -11.69
CA THR A 68 8.18 7.25 -10.58
C THR A 68 8.33 8.37 -9.56
N GLU A 69 8.60 9.60 -10.01
CA GLU A 69 8.71 10.79 -9.16
C GLU A 69 7.46 11.02 -8.30
N LEU A 70 6.28 10.76 -8.86
CA LEU A 70 5.01 10.90 -8.16
C LEU A 70 4.80 9.80 -7.11
N LEU A 71 5.13 8.55 -7.44
CA LEU A 71 4.71 7.41 -6.63
C LEU A 71 5.69 6.99 -5.56
N VAL A 72 7.00 7.06 -5.83
CA VAL A 72 8.02 6.74 -4.83
C VAL A 72 7.76 7.42 -3.48
N PRO A 73 7.48 8.74 -3.40
CA PRO A 73 7.21 9.36 -2.11
C PRO A 73 5.94 8.83 -1.44
N LEU A 74 4.88 8.56 -2.22
CA LEU A 74 3.62 8.03 -1.69
C LEU A 74 3.79 6.60 -1.14
N ILE A 75 4.55 5.77 -1.85
CA ILE A 75 4.86 4.40 -1.42
C ILE A 75 5.68 4.44 -0.13
N ARG A 76 6.67 5.33 -0.04
CA ARG A 76 7.48 5.51 1.18
C ARG A 76 6.64 5.93 2.38
N ILE A 77 5.73 6.89 2.21
CA ILE A 77 4.82 7.31 3.28
C ILE A 77 3.97 6.12 3.74
N ALA A 78 3.39 5.36 2.81
CA ALA A 78 2.59 4.18 3.14
C ALA A 78 3.41 3.09 3.85
N ASN A 79 4.62 2.78 3.36
CA ASN A 79 5.53 1.84 4.00
C ASN A 79 5.95 2.33 5.40
N GLY A 80 6.21 3.62 5.57
CA GLY A 80 6.53 4.22 6.86
C GLY A 80 5.43 4.04 7.90
N GLU A 81 4.16 4.21 7.52
CA GLU A 81 3.02 3.93 8.41
C GLU A 81 2.94 2.44 8.80
N VAL A 82 3.21 1.54 7.86
CA VAL A 82 3.26 0.09 8.14
C VAL A 82 4.41 -0.25 9.10
N LEU A 83 5.58 0.38 8.96
CA LEU A 83 6.70 0.20 9.87
C LEU A 83 6.37 0.68 11.29
N LYS A 84 5.76 1.86 11.44
CA LYS A 84 5.30 2.35 12.76
C LYS A 84 4.31 1.39 13.43
N GLU A 85 3.43 0.76 12.64
CA GLU A 85 2.54 -0.28 13.16
C GLU A 85 3.29 -1.55 13.54
N ARG A 86 4.26 -1.98 12.73
CA ARG A 86 5.12 -3.13 13.04
C ARG A 86 5.90 -2.93 14.34
N GLU A 87 6.52 -1.77 14.51
CA GLU A 87 7.23 -1.38 15.74
C GLU A 87 6.31 -1.46 16.96
N PHE A 88 5.09 -0.94 16.84
CA PHE A 88 4.09 -1.07 17.88
C PHE A 88 3.79 -2.55 18.21
N VAL A 89 3.62 -3.41 17.20
CA VAL A 89 3.35 -4.84 17.41
C VAL A 89 4.53 -5.54 18.09
N LEU A 90 5.76 -5.23 17.70
CA LEU A 90 6.97 -5.75 18.34
C LEU A 90 7.07 -5.31 19.81
N LYS A 91 6.77 -4.04 20.09
CA LYS A 91 6.75 -3.49 21.46
C LYS A 91 5.74 -4.23 22.34
N VAL A 92 4.51 -4.45 21.87
CA VAL A 92 3.48 -5.12 22.68
C VAL A 92 3.74 -6.62 22.84
N LYS A 93 4.38 -7.27 21.85
CA LYS A 93 4.76 -8.70 21.93
C LYS A 93 5.66 -9.01 23.14
N GLY A 94 6.54 -8.08 23.52
CA GLY A 94 7.47 -8.25 24.64
C GLY A 94 6.90 -7.91 26.01
N LYS A 95 5.64 -7.45 26.10
CA LYS A 95 5.04 -7.00 27.36
C LYS A 95 4.26 -8.12 28.06
N LYS A 96 4.38 -8.18 29.39
CA LYS A 96 3.56 -9.06 30.24
C LYS A 96 2.12 -8.58 30.40
N ARG A 97 1.91 -7.25 30.41
CA ARG A 97 0.59 -6.60 30.53
C ARG A 97 0.53 -5.40 29.60
N LEU A 98 -0.59 -5.23 28.91
CA LEU A 98 -0.86 -4.11 28.02
C LEU A 98 -1.73 -3.07 28.73
N SER A 99 -1.59 -1.80 28.34
CA SER A 99 -2.60 -0.80 28.71
C SER A 99 -3.86 -0.97 27.86
N GLU A 100 -5.00 -0.43 28.32
CA GLU A 100 -6.25 -0.48 27.55
C GLU A 100 -6.12 0.13 26.14
N ALA A 101 -5.34 1.20 26.02
CA ALA A 101 -5.05 1.83 24.72
C ALA A 101 -4.24 0.91 23.80
N GLU A 102 -3.25 0.19 24.35
CA GLU A 102 -2.45 -0.78 23.61
C GLU A 102 -3.30 -1.99 23.20
N GLU A 103 -4.17 -2.50 24.07
CA GLU A 103 -5.09 -3.59 23.73
C GLU A 103 -6.05 -3.18 22.61
N LYS A 104 -6.63 -1.97 22.70
CA LYS A 104 -7.54 -1.45 21.67
C LYS A 104 -6.82 -1.30 20.33
N ARG A 105 -5.60 -0.76 20.34
CA ARG A 105 -4.79 -0.61 19.12
C ARG A 105 -4.38 -1.97 18.54
N LEU A 106 -4.00 -2.93 19.38
CA LEU A 106 -3.66 -4.29 18.94
C LEU A 106 -4.88 -5.00 18.31
N LYS A 107 -6.05 -4.93 18.94
CA LYS A 107 -7.32 -5.47 18.39
C LYS A 107 -7.66 -4.84 17.05
N PHE A 108 -7.46 -3.52 16.92
CA PHE A 108 -7.61 -2.83 15.64
C PHE A 108 -6.67 -3.38 14.56
N LEU A 109 -5.38 -3.55 14.86
CA LEU A 109 -4.40 -4.07 13.89
C LEU A 109 -4.67 -5.54 13.51
N LEU A 110 -5.04 -6.39 14.47
CA LEU A 110 -5.45 -7.77 14.20
C LEU A 110 -6.63 -7.82 13.21
N LYS A 111 -7.64 -6.96 13.41
CA LYS A 111 -8.78 -6.85 12.49
C LYS A 111 -8.36 -6.30 11.12
N LYS A 112 -7.57 -5.22 11.10
CA LYS A 112 -7.08 -4.55 9.89
C LYS A 112 -6.33 -5.51 8.97
N TYR A 113 -5.41 -6.30 9.53
CA TYR A 113 -4.59 -7.26 8.79
C TYR A 113 -5.19 -8.66 8.73
N ARG A 114 -6.40 -8.87 9.26
CA ARG A 114 -7.07 -10.17 9.32
C ARG A 114 -6.16 -11.25 9.92
N ALA A 115 -5.52 -10.95 11.04
CA ALA A 115 -4.65 -11.85 11.77
C ALA A 115 -5.33 -12.33 13.05
N ARG A 116 -5.09 -13.59 13.43
CA ARG A 116 -5.66 -14.22 14.63
C ARG A 116 -4.74 -14.16 15.84
N SER A 117 -3.45 -13.91 15.62
CA SER A 117 -2.43 -13.85 16.66
C SER A 117 -1.39 -12.76 16.37
N ILE A 118 -0.62 -12.37 17.39
CA ILE A 118 0.51 -11.43 17.23
C ILE A 118 1.56 -12.00 16.28
N GLY A 119 1.81 -13.31 16.31
CA GLY A 119 2.75 -13.97 15.40
C GLY A 119 2.31 -13.83 13.94
N GLU A 120 1.04 -14.15 13.64
CA GLU A 120 0.46 -13.98 12.31
C GLU A 120 0.45 -12.49 11.89
N LEU A 121 0.16 -11.59 12.82
CA LEU A 121 0.18 -10.16 12.58
C LEU A 121 1.58 -9.69 12.14
N LEU A 122 2.64 -10.16 12.78
CA LEU A 122 4.02 -9.81 12.40
C LEU A 122 4.44 -10.38 11.04
N VAL A 123 3.81 -11.45 10.54
CA VAL A 123 4.05 -11.90 9.16
C VAL A 123 3.38 -10.93 8.16
N LYS A 124 2.21 -10.39 8.51
CA LYS A 124 1.37 -9.57 7.61
C LYS A 124 1.66 -8.07 7.65
N VAL A 125 2.13 -7.54 8.78
CA VAL A 125 2.48 -6.11 8.94
C VAL A 125 3.92 -5.92 8.45
N ASN A 126 4.08 -5.85 7.13
CA ASN A 126 5.37 -5.67 6.50
C ASN A 126 5.27 -4.71 5.32
N THR A 127 6.38 -4.06 4.98
CA THR A 127 6.48 -3.18 3.82
C THR A 127 6.40 -3.97 2.53
N VAL A 128 6.02 -3.28 1.46
CA VAL A 128 6.07 -3.83 0.10
C VAL A 128 7.21 -3.14 -0.65
N PRO A 129 8.09 -3.86 -1.36
CA PRO A 129 9.18 -3.24 -2.09
C PRO A 129 8.69 -2.17 -3.08
N ILE A 130 9.32 -1.00 -3.08
CA ILE A 130 8.94 0.12 -3.96
C ILE A 130 8.90 -0.31 -5.43
N SER A 131 9.89 -1.08 -5.88
CA SER A 131 9.97 -1.59 -7.26
C SER A 131 8.75 -2.43 -7.64
N LEU A 132 8.25 -3.26 -6.73
CA LEU A 132 7.08 -4.12 -6.97
C LEU A 132 5.81 -3.29 -7.11
N VAL A 133 5.63 -2.30 -6.23
CA VAL A 133 4.47 -1.40 -6.28
C VAL A 133 4.51 -0.54 -7.54
N LEU A 134 5.68 -0.03 -7.93
CA LEU A 134 5.87 0.70 -9.19
C LEU A 134 5.58 -0.18 -10.40
N ALA A 135 6.06 -1.42 -10.44
CA ALA A 135 5.83 -2.34 -11.54
C ALA A 135 4.34 -2.65 -11.72
N GLN A 136 3.65 -3.03 -10.63
CA GLN A 136 2.20 -3.26 -10.69
C GLN A 136 1.45 -1.99 -11.09
N GLY A 137 1.75 -0.86 -10.44
CA GLY A 137 1.11 0.39 -10.79
C GLY A 137 1.32 0.79 -12.25
N ALA A 138 2.51 0.56 -12.81
CA ALA A 138 2.81 0.86 -14.20
C ALA A 138 1.98 0.00 -15.16
N VAL A 139 1.86 -1.30 -14.88
CA VAL A 139 1.05 -2.24 -15.67
C VAL A 139 -0.42 -1.86 -15.59
N GLU A 140 -0.98 -1.68 -14.39
CA GLU A 140 -2.42 -1.44 -14.17
C GLU A 140 -2.88 -0.05 -14.64
N SER A 141 -2.01 0.97 -14.55
CA SER A 141 -2.35 2.35 -14.93
C SER A 141 -1.88 2.76 -16.32
N GLY A 142 -1.18 1.89 -17.04
CA GLY A 142 -0.51 2.25 -18.30
C GLY A 142 0.49 3.39 -18.11
N TRP A 143 1.33 3.31 -17.08
CA TRP A 143 2.24 4.38 -16.66
C TRP A 143 1.53 5.71 -16.36
N GLY A 144 0.38 5.66 -15.68
CA GLY A 144 -0.37 6.85 -15.25
C GLY A 144 -1.20 7.53 -16.34
N THR A 145 -1.57 6.80 -17.40
CA THR A 145 -2.40 7.33 -18.49
C THR A 145 -3.83 6.80 -18.50
N SER A 146 -4.07 5.70 -17.78
CA SER A 146 -5.40 5.12 -17.59
C SER A 146 -6.39 6.16 -17.11
N ARG A 147 -7.62 6.08 -17.63
CA ARG A 147 -8.73 6.92 -17.19
C ARG A 147 -8.96 6.83 -15.69
N PHE A 148 -8.79 5.64 -15.09
CA PHE A 148 -8.92 5.44 -13.65
C PHE A 148 -7.81 6.15 -12.87
N PHE A 149 -6.60 6.20 -13.40
CA PHE A 149 -5.51 6.98 -12.81
C PHE A 149 -5.83 8.48 -12.88
N THR A 150 -6.24 8.97 -14.04
CA THR A 150 -6.44 10.41 -14.28
C THR A 150 -7.69 10.98 -13.63
N GLU A 151 -8.80 10.24 -13.61
CA GLU A 151 -10.11 10.72 -13.12
C GLU A 151 -10.42 10.26 -11.69
N ALA A 152 -9.80 9.18 -11.23
CA ALA A 152 -10.11 8.56 -9.94
C ALA A 152 -8.93 8.53 -8.96
N ASN A 153 -7.75 9.03 -9.35
CA ASN A 153 -6.50 8.86 -8.60
C ASN A 153 -6.25 7.40 -8.21
N ASN A 154 -6.60 6.48 -9.12
CA ASN A 154 -6.56 5.05 -8.86
C ASN A 154 -5.48 4.37 -9.70
N ILE A 155 -4.36 4.09 -9.03
CA ILE A 155 -3.19 3.48 -9.66
C ILE A 155 -3.33 1.99 -9.95
N PHE A 156 -4.13 1.26 -9.17
CA PHE A 156 -4.27 -0.19 -9.32
C PHE A 156 -5.56 -0.58 -10.05
N GLY A 157 -6.21 0.37 -10.74
CA GLY A 157 -7.40 0.08 -11.54
C GLY A 157 -8.58 -0.49 -10.74
N ILE A 158 -8.62 -0.32 -9.42
CA ILE A 158 -9.62 -0.97 -8.56
C ILE A 158 -11.00 -0.34 -8.80
N TYR A 159 -11.91 -1.09 -9.40
CA TYR A 159 -13.28 -0.65 -9.64
C TYR A 159 -14.18 -1.09 -8.48
N SER A 160 -15.17 -0.24 -8.14
CA SER A 160 -16.20 -0.57 -7.16
C SER A 160 -17.50 -0.94 -7.86
N PHE A 161 -18.12 -2.03 -7.43
CA PHE A 161 -19.37 -2.56 -7.99
C PHE A 161 -20.65 -1.97 -7.36
N LYS A 162 -20.54 -1.22 -6.25
CA LYS A 162 -21.69 -0.72 -5.50
C LYS A 162 -21.71 0.80 -5.46
N GLY A 163 -22.58 1.40 -6.29
CA GLY A 163 -22.98 2.81 -6.20
C GLY A 163 -23.18 3.50 -7.55
N ARG A 164 -24.11 4.46 -7.60
CA ARG A 164 -24.38 5.30 -8.80
C ARG A 164 -23.23 6.25 -9.19
N LYS A 165 -22.15 6.32 -8.39
CA LYS A 165 -20.99 7.23 -8.54
C LYS A 165 -19.65 6.49 -8.67
N CYS A 166 -19.65 5.26 -9.19
CA CYS A 166 -18.40 4.53 -9.46
C CYS A 166 -18.02 4.70 -10.94
N LEU A 167 -16.76 5.05 -11.20
CA LEU A 167 -16.21 5.01 -12.56
C LEU A 167 -16.27 3.55 -13.03
N LYS A 168 -17.03 3.29 -14.09
CA LYS A 168 -17.16 1.96 -14.69
C LYS A 168 -16.05 1.73 -15.70
N ALA A 169 -15.60 0.47 -15.79
CA ALA A 169 -14.83 0.01 -16.95
C ALA A 169 -15.68 0.24 -18.21
N ARG A 170 -15.03 0.71 -19.28
CA ARG A 170 -15.63 0.67 -20.62
C ARG A 170 -15.18 -0.64 -21.24
N GLU A 171 -16.14 -1.36 -21.83
CA GLU A 171 -15.88 -2.50 -22.71
C GLU A 171 -15.14 -2.04 -23.97
#